data_AF-A0A2T3KD83-F1
#
_entry.id   AF-A0A2T3KD83-F1
#
_cell.length_a   1.000
_cell.length_b   1.000
_cell.length_c   1.000
_cell.angle_alpha   90.00
_cell.angle_beta   90.00
_cell.angle_gamma   90.00
#
_symmetry.space_group_name_H-M   'P 1'
#
loop_
_entity.id
_entity.type
_entity.pdbx_description
1 polymer ?
#
loop_
_entity_poly.entity_id
_entity_poly.type
_entity_poly.pdbx_seq_one_letter_code
_entity_poly.pdbx_strand_id
1 'polypeptide(L)'
;MSYAELIAEQKEETREIIAALLEDGSEPEALYTIEHHFSADTFEELEAAAVEAFKLGFNVLEAEELELDPEDGGGKVVCFDAVMESALNAELIDEQAEKLIKLAEKHSIDYDGWGTYFESDEDDEDDEEENEDEE
;
A
#
# COMPACT_ATOMS: atom_id res chain seq x y z
N MET A 1 7.01 11.37 -15.40
CA MET A 1 7.58 10.27 -16.19
C MET A 1 6.49 9.64 -17.06
N SER A 2 6.82 8.76 -18.01
CA SER A 2 5.83 7.84 -18.57
C SER A 2 5.47 6.76 -17.53
N TYR A 3 4.22 6.27 -17.51
CA TYR A 3 3.83 5.15 -16.65
C TYR A 3 4.66 3.87 -16.89
N ALA A 4 5.18 3.68 -18.10
CA ALA A 4 6.09 2.57 -18.37
C ALA A 4 7.43 2.71 -17.61
N GLU A 5 7.89 3.94 -17.38
CA GLU A 5 9.06 4.22 -16.57
C GLU A 5 8.73 4.06 -15.08
N LEU A 6 7.58 4.54 -14.62
CA LEU A 6 7.09 4.36 -13.25
C LEU A 6 6.99 2.87 -12.88
N ILE A 7 6.40 2.05 -13.76
CA ILE A 7 6.31 0.59 -13.56
C ILE A 7 7.69 -0.04 -13.51
N ALA A 8 8.64 0.43 -14.33
CA ALA A 8 9.99 -0.12 -14.32
C ALA A 8 10.77 0.24 -13.04
N GLU A 9 10.64 1.48 -12.58
CA GLU A 9 11.21 1.96 -11.31
C GLU A 9 10.60 1.21 -10.14
N GLN A 10 9.27 1.10 -10.09
CA GLN A 10 8.57 0.37 -9.03
C GLN A 10 9.01 -1.10 -8.98
N LYS A 11 9.21 -1.76 -10.13
CA LYS A 11 9.69 -3.14 -10.22
C LYS A 11 11.13 -3.30 -9.70
N GLU A 12 11.96 -2.28 -9.86
CA GLU A 12 13.33 -2.26 -9.33
C GLU A 12 13.27 -2.11 -7.81
N GLU A 13 12.56 -1.08 -7.32
CA GLU A 13 12.40 -0.82 -5.89
C GLU A 13 11.77 -1.99 -5.15
N THR A 14 10.75 -2.64 -5.73
CA THR A 14 10.10 -3.81 -5.12
C THR A 14 11.09 -4.94 -4.84
N ARG A 15 12.04 -5.17 -5.75
CA ARG A 15 13.06 -6.21 -5.58
C ARG A 15 14.06 -5.84 -4.49
N GLU A 16 14.42 -4.55 -4.42
CA GLU A 16 15.33 -4.04 -3.38
C GLU A 16 14.70 -4.13 -1.99
N ILE A 17 13.43 -3.70 -1.86
CA ILE A 17 12.67 -3.76 -0.60
C ILE A 17 12.53 -5.22 -0.14
N ILE A 18 12.09 -6.13 -1.01
CA ILE A 18 11.94 -7.54 -0.67
C ILE A 18 13.28 -8.17 -0.29
N ALA A 19 14.35 -7.87 -1.04
CA ALA A 19 15.68 -8.37 -0.71
C ALA A 19 16.17 -7.86 0.65
N ALA A 20 15.91 -6.60 0.97
CA ALA A 20 16.24 -6.01 2.26
C ALA A 20 15.46 -6.65 3.41
N LEU A 21 14.13 -6.81 3.27
CA LEU A 21 13.29 -7.48 4.27
C LEU A 21 13.78 -8.91 4.54
N LEU A 22 14.03 -9.68 3.49
CA LEU A 22 14.53 -11.06 3.62
C LEU A 22 15.96 -11.12 4.18
N GLU A 23 16.82 -10.14 3.91
CA GLU A 23 18.16 -10.04 4.48
C GLU A 23 18.12 -9.71 5.98
N ASP A 24 17.15 -8.89 6.41
CA ASP A 24 16.94 -8.52 7.81
C ASP A 24 16.28 -9.64 8.63
N GLY A 25 15.79 -10.70 7.97
CA GLY A 25 15.25 -11.90 8.62
C GLY A 25 13.73 -12.05 8.53
N SER A 26 13.07 -11.29 7.67
CA SER A 26 11.62 -11.36 7.48
C SER A 26 11.20 -12.74 6.95
N GLU A 27 10.05 -13.25 7.41
CA GLU A 27 9.58 -14.59 7.06
C GLU A 27 9.12 -14.71 5.58
N PRO A 28 9.78 -15.49 4.71
CA PRO A 28 9.41 -15.56 3.28
C PRO A 28 8.11 -16.32 3.00
N GLU A 29 7.65 -17.15 3.95
CA GLU A 29 6.44 -17.97 3.81
C GLU A 29 5.21 -17.35 4.49
N ALA A 30 5.38 -16.24 5.21
CA ALA A 30 4.29 -15.48 5.83
C ALA A 30 3.44 -14.75 4.78
N LEU A 31 2.22 -14.41 5.17
CA LEU A 31 1.31 -13.62 4.35
C LEU A 31 1.43 -12.16 4.72
N TYR A 32 2.01 -11.38 3.82
CA TYR A 32 2.24 -9.97 4.03
C TYR A 32 1.01 -9.18 3.64
N THR A 33 0.73 -8.17 4.45
CA THR A 33 -0.24 -7.15 4.12
C THR A 33 0.42 -6.14 3.20
N ILE A 34 0.06 -6.16 1.92
CA ILE A 34 0.54 -5.22 0.91
C ILE A 34 -0.44 -4.05 0.85
N GLU A 35 0.01 -2.86 1.21
CA GLU A 35 -0.79 -1.64 1.17
C GLU A 35 -0.38 -0.76 -0.01
N HIS A 36 -1.37 -0.21 -0.71
CA HIS A 36 -1.18 0.67 -1.87
C HIS A 36 -1.83 2.02 -1.59
N HIS A 37 -1.04 3.08 -1.64
CA HIS A 37 -1.49 4.44 -1.36
C HIS A 37 -1.89 5.16 -2.64
N PHE A 38 -3.02 5.85 -2.57
CA PHE A 38 -3.52 6.70 -3.63
C PHE A 38 -3.88 8.06 -3.09
N SER A 39 -3.73 9.08 -3.93
CA SER A 39 -4.11 10.44 -3.65
C SER A 39 -4.91 11.05 -4.79
N ALA A 40 -5.81 11.98 -4.46
CA ALA A 40 -6.56 12.76 -5.43
C ALA A 40 -6.96 14.13 -4.86
N ASP A 41 -7.41 15.02 -5.73
CA ASP A 41 -7.92 16.33 -5.33
C ASP A 41 -9.27 16.23 -4.58
N THR A 42 -10.11 15.22 -4.89
CA THR A 42 -11.46 15.10 -4.32
C THR A 42 -11.92 13.67 -4.02
N PHE A 43 -12.78 13.51 -3.02
CA PHE A 43 -13.37 12.20 -2.67
C PHE A 43 -14.16 11.56 -3.81
N GLU A 44 -14.78 12.36 -4.68
CA GLU A 44 -15.55 11.84 -5.82
C GLU A 44 -14.65 11.09 -6.82
N GLU A 45 -13.42 11.54 -7.00
CA GLU A 45 -12.42 10.90 -7.87
C GLU A 45 -11.90 9.60 -7.24
N LEU A 46 -11.68 9.61 -5.92
CA LEU A 46 -11.29 8.40 -5.19
C LEU A 46 -12.40 7.34 -5.14
N GLU A 47 -13.68 7.73 -5.01
CA GLU A 47 -14.78 6.77 -4.87
C GLU A 47 -14.83 5.78 -6.04
N ALA A 48 -14.65 6.27 -7.27
CA ALA A 48 -14.68 5.43 -8.47
C ALA A 48 -13.50 4.46 -8.51
N ALA A 49 -12.30 4.93 -8.13
CA ALA A 49 -11.09 4.13 -8.02
C ALA A 49 -11.19 3.08 -6.90
N ALA A 50 -11.64 3.47 -5.72
CA ALA A 50 -11.88 2.61 -4.57
C ALA A 50 -12.84 1.46 -4.91
N VAL A 51 -13.97 1.77 -5.58
CA VAL A 51 -14.93 0.73 -6.00
C VAL A 51 -14.30 -0.25 -7.00
N GLU A 52 -13.41 0.22 -7.88
CA GLU A 52 -12.73 -0.66 -8.84
C GLU A 52 -11.62 -1.49 -8.18
N ALA A 53 -10.85 -0.92 -7.25
CA ALA A 53 -9.87 -1.63 -6.44
C ALA A 53 -10.55 -2.73 -5.61
N PHE A 54 -11.70 -2.43 -5.00
CA PHE A 54 -12.51 -3.42 -4.29
C PHE A 54 -12.96 -4.58 -5.19
N LYS A 55 -13.34 -4.29 -6.44
CA LYS A 55 -13.70 -5.34 -7.42
C LYS A 55 -12.52 -6.19 -7.88
N LEU A 56 -11.31 -5.65 -7.82
CA LEU A 56 -10.08 -6.38 -8.10
C LEU A 56 -9.64 -7.28 -6.93
N GLY A 57 -10.31 -7.18 -5.78
CA GLY A 57 -10.06 -7.99 -4.59
C GLY A 57 -9.23 -7.30 -3.52
N PHE A 58 -8.93 -6.00 -3.67
CA PHE A 58 -8.27 -5.21 -2.64
C PHE A 58 -9.28 -4.77 -1.58
N ASN A 59 -8.87 -4.78 -0.31
CA ASN A 59 -9.63 -4.19 0.77
C ASN A 59 -9.33 -2.69 0.83
N VAL A 60 -10.30 -1.85 0.47
CA VAL A 60 -10.11 -0.40 0.48
C VAL A 60 -10.44 0.15 1.87
N LEU A 61 -9.48 0.86 2.46
CA LEU A 61 -9.63 1.53 3.74
C LEU A 61 -10.41 2.85 3.59
N GLU A 62 -10.81 3.43 4.73
CA GLU A 62 -11.53 4.71 4.73
C GLU A 62 -10.63 5.81 4.15
N ALA A 63 -11.19 6.63 3.26
CA ALA A 63 -10.46 7.75 2.69
C ALA A 63 -10.32 8.88 3.71
N GLU A 64 -9.13 9.45 3.81
CA GLU A 64 -8.81 10.57 4.71
C GLU A 64 -8.48 11.84 3.93
N GLU A 65 -8.73 13.01 4.53
CA GLU A 65 -8.34 14.31 3.98
C GLU A 65 -7.08 14.80 4.69
N LEU A 66 -6.01 15.03 3.91
CA LEU A 66 -4.71 15.43 4.39
C LEU A 66 -4.41 16.85 3.89
N GLU A 67 -3.98 17.74 4.79
CA GLU A 67 -3.55 19.08 4.42
C GLU A 67 -2.06 19.06 4.06
N LEU A 68 -1.76 19.34 2.79
CA LEU A 68 -0.38 19.40 2.32
C LEU A 68 0.31 20.65 2.88
N ASP A 69 1.55 20.47 3.32
CA ASP A 69 2.38 21.58 3.75
C ASP A 69 2.59 22.57 2.59
N PRO A 70 2.71 23.87 2.87
CA PRO A 70 2.88 24.89 1.85
C PRO A 70 4.20 24.73 1.05
N GLU A 71 5.17 23.98 1.56
CA GLU A 71 6.41 23.65 0.87
C GLU A 71 6.22 22.56 -0.21
N ASP A 72 5.23 21.67 -0.04
CA ASP A 72 4.86 20.59 -0.97
C ASP A 72 3.72 20.99 -1.94
N GLY A 73 3.40 22.28 -1.99
CA GLY A 73 2.39 22.85 -2.90
C GLY A 73 1.17 23.41 -2.19
N GLY A 74 0.97 23.07 -0.91
CA GLY A 74 -0.18 23.49 -0.10
C GLY A 74 -1.52 22.97 -0.60
N GLY A 75 -2.54 22.97 0.26
CA GLY A 75 -3.90 22.59 -0.10
C GLY A 75 -4.39 21.37 0.67
N LYS A 76 -5.51 20.81 0.21
CA LYS A 76 -6.12 19.59 0.76
C LYS A 76 -6.07 18.53 -0.32
N VAL A 77 -5.50 17.39 0.01
CA VAL A 77 -5.52 16.18 -0.81
C VAL A 77 -6.32 15.14 -0.05
N VAL A 78 -6.99 14.26 -0.76
CA VAL A 78 -7.62 13.10 -0.15
C VAL A 78 -6.83 11.86 -0.53
N CYS A 79 -6.70 10.92 0.40
CA CYS A 79 -6.00 9.67 0.17
C CYS A 79 -6.81 8.48 0.66
N PHE A 80 -6.62 7.33 0.02
CA PHE A 80 -7.10 6.06 0.55
C PHE A 80 -6.05 4.98 0.33
N ASP A 81 -6.12 3.95 1.16
CA ASP A 81 -5.23 2.81 1.07
C ASP A 81 -5.99 1.58 0.59
N ALA A 82 -5.41 0.87 -0.38
CA ALA A 82 -5.92 -0.41 -0.85
C ALA A 82 -4.99 -1.53 -0.39
N VAL A 83 -5.53 -2.43 0.43
CA VAL A 83 -4.76 -3.47 1.11
C VAL A 83 -5.06 -4.84 0.49
N MET A 84 -4.05 -5.67 0.29
CA MET A 84 -4.20 -7.06 -0.15
C MET A 84 -3.19 -7.96 0.54
N GLU A 85 -3.67 -9.09 1.07
CA GLU A 85 -2.79 -10.13 1.61
C GLU A 85 -2.13 -10.91 0.47
N SER A 86 -0.80 -10.97 0.47
CA SER A 86 -0.01 -11.65 -0.54
C SER A 86 1.28 -12.20 0.05
N ALA A 87 1.84 -13.23 -0.59
CA ALA A 87 3.20 -13.65 -0.25
C ALA A 87 4.20 -12.56 -0.66
N LEU A 88 5.33 -12.46 0.04
CA LEU A 88 6.42 -11.52 -0.26
C LEU A 88 7.15 -11.89 -1.57
N ASN A 89 6.47 -11.69 -2.69
CA ASN A 89 6.91 -12.07 -4.01
C ASN A 89 6.84 -10.88 -4.96
N ALA A 90 8.00 -10.51 -5.50
CA ALA A 90 8.14 -9.39 -6.42
C ALA A 90 7.15 -9.49 -7.59
N GLU A 91 6.98 -10.67 -8.20
CA GLU A 91 6.08 -10.83 -9.35
C GLU A 91 4.60 -10.58 -9.00
N LEU A 92 4.18 -10.94 -7.77
CA LEU A 92 2.82 -10.71 -7.31
C LEU A 92 2.58 -9.23 -7.00
N ILE A 93 3.52 -8.59 -6.30
CA ILE A 93 3.45 -7.17 -5.95
C ILE A 93 3.54 -6.31 -7.21
N ASP A 94 4.42 -6.68 -8.16
CA ASP A 94 4.53 -6.04 -9.46
C ASP A 94 3.21 -6.10 -10.24
N GLU A 95 2.51 -7.25 -10.21
CA GLU A 95 1.21 -7.39 -10.86
C GLU A 95 0.12 -6.54 -10.19
N GLN A 96 0.14 -6.47 -8.85
CA GLN A 96 -0.77 -5.62 -8.07
C GLN A 96 -0.56 -4.14 -8.40
N ALA A 97 0.67 -3.65 -8.26
CA ALA A 97 1.05 -2.28 -8.57
C ALA A 97 0.73 -1.93 -10.03
N GLU A 98 1.02 -2.81 -11.00
CA GLU A 98 0.72 -2.53 -12.42
C GLU A 98 -0.78 -2.41 -12.69
N LYS A 99 -1.64 -3.23 -12.04
CA LYS A 99 -3.10 -3.11 -12.15
C LYS A 99 -3.59 -1.80 -11.55
N LEU A 100 -3.04 -1.43 -10.40
CA LEU A 100 -3.41 -0.24 -9.65
C LEU A 100 -2.95 1.06 -10.31
N ILE A 101 -1.74 1.10 -10.87
CA ILE A 101 -1.26 2.22 -11.69
C ILE A 101 -2.16 2.46 -12.90
N LYS A 102 -2.61 1.38 -13.58
CA LYS A 102 -3.54 1.50 -14.71
C LYS A 102 -4.93 1.99 -14.27
N LEU A 103 -5.38 1.58 -13.09
CA LEU A 103 -6.62 2.04 -12.49
C LEU A 103 -6.52 3.53 -12.15
N ALA A 104 -5.40 3.96 -11.57
CA ALA A 104 -5.13 5.35 -11.25
C ALA A 104 -5.21 6.23 -12.50
N GLU A 105 -4.54 5.82 -13.59
CA GLU A 105 -4.61 6.50 -14.89
C GLU A 105 -6.06 6.62 -15.40
N LYS A 106 -6.83 5.53 -15.31
CA LYS A 106 -8.20 5.47 -15.81
C LYS A 106 -9.14 6.43 -15.07
N HIS A 107 -8.94 6.60 -13.77
CA HIS A 107 -9.75 7.48 -12.92
C HIS A 107 -9.13 8.87 -12.74
N SER A 108 -7.96 9.13 -13.34
CA SER A 108 -7.20 10.39 -13.19
C SER A 108 -6.86 10.72 -11.73
N ILE A 109 -6.49 9.69 -10.97
CA ILE A 109 -5.95 9.83 -9.61
C ILE A 109 -4.46 9.50 -9.62
N ASP A 110 -3.77 9.88 -8.55
CA ASP A 110 -2.35 9.62 -8.37
C ASP A 110 -2.13 8.35 -7.54
N TYR A 111 -1.12 7.58 -7.95
CA TYR A 111 -0.64 6.40 -7.22
C TYR A 111 0.69 6.75 -6.60
N ASP A 112 0.73 6.82 -5.28
CA ASP A 112 1.89 7.28 -4.51
C ASP A 112 2.92 6.17 -4.31
N GLY A 113 2.47 4.91 -4.25
CA GLY A 113 3.35 3.77 -4.08
C GLY A 113 2.68 2.62 -3.33
N TRP A 114 3.49 1.63 -2.97
CA TRP A 114 3.08 0.53 -2.11
C TRP A 114 4.03 0.37 -0.93
N GLY A 115 3.53 -0.25 0.12
CA GLY A 115 4.26 -0.59 1.33
C GLY A 115 3.86 -1.96 1.86
N THR A 116 4.63 -2.44 2.82
CA THR A 116 4.28 -3.62 3.61
C THR A 116 4.93 -3.53 4.98
N TYR A 117 4.41 -4.31 5.92
CA TYR A 117 4.97 -4.45 7.26
C TYR A 117 6.11 -5.47 7.26
N PHE A 118 7.06 -5.27 8.16
CA PHE A 118 8.07 -6.27 8.47
C PHE A 118 7.42 -7.36 9.33
N GLU A 119 7.60 -8.63 8.96
CA GLU A 119 7.14 -9.77 9.75
C GLU A 119 8.33 -10.63 10.13
N SER A 120 8.60 -10.70 11.44
CA SER A 120 9.63 -11.54 12.03
C SER A 120 9.02 -12.70 12.80
N ASP A 121 9.65 -13.89 12.73
CA ASP A 121 9.36 -15.04 13.61
C ASP A 121 9.36 -14.69 15.12
N GLU A 122 9.97 -13.55 15.51
CA GLU A 122 10.07 -13.09 16.90
C GLU A 122 8.84 -12.28 17.38
N ASP A 123 7.89 -11.91 16.51
CA ASP A 123 6.71 -11.11 16.88
C ASP A 123 5.52 -11.94 17.41
N ASP A 124 5.60 -13.27 17.44
CA ASP A 124 4.57 -14.16 17.99
C ASP A 124 4.67 -14.35 19.54
N GLU A 125 5.51 -13.59 20.25
CA GLU A 125 5.73 -13.74 21.71
C GLU A 125 5.32 -12.52 22.58
N ASP A 126 4.49 -11.56 22.13
CA ASP A 126 4.12 -10.39 22.98
C ASP A 126 2.64 -9.90 22.89
N ASP A 127 1.66 -10.81 22.71
CA ASP A 127 0.23 -10.50 22.99
C ASP A 127 -0.45 -11.55 23.88
N GLU A 128 0.30 -12.10 24.85
CA GLU A 128 -0.28 -12.75 26.03
C GLU A 128 0.15 -12.01 27.31
N GLU A 129 -0.85 -11.62 28.13
CA GLU A 129 -0.81 -11.08 29.51
C GLU A 129 -0.96 -9.53 29.61
N GLU A 130 -1.95 -8.90 30.26
CA GLU A 130 -2.75 -9.31 31.42
C GLU A 130 -4.20 -8.79 31.36
N ASN A 131 -5.15 -9.70 31.62
CA ASN A 131 -6.38 -9.34 32.32
C ASN A 131 -5.99 -8.90 33.74
N GLU A 132 -5.96 -7.59 34.03
CA GLU A 132 -6.07 -7.12 35.41
C GLU A 132 -7.34 -6.30 35.60
N ASP A 133 -8.33 -7.02 36.15
CA ASP A 133 -9.45 -6.54 36.92
C ASP A 133 -8.92 -5.70 38.10
N GLU A 134 -9.17 -4.39 38.11
CA GLU A 134 -9.04 -3.55 39.30
C GLU A 134 -10.33 -2.76 39.57
N GLU A 135 -11.21 -3.40 40.37
CA GLU A 135 -12.17 -2.91 41.39
C GLU A 135 -12.99 -1.62 41.16
#